data_AF-A0A329TBU9-F1
#
_entry.id   AF-A0A329TBU9-F1
#
_cell.length_a   1.000
_cell.length_b   1.000
_cell.length_c   1.000
_cell.angle_alpha   90.00
_cell.angle_beta   90.00
_cell.angle_gamma   90.00
#
_symmetry.space_group_name_H-M   'P 1'
#
loop_
_entity.id
_entity.type
_entity.pdbx_description
1 polymer ?
#
loop_
_entity_poly.entity_id
_entity_poly.type
_entity_poly.pdbx_seq_one_letter_code
_entity_poly.pdbx_strand_id
1 'polypeptide(L)'
;LDEFVDIGADENVPLHLSHFKVAGPMQHGKVDRATALLEAARERGVDITAEQYPYTAGSTMLSAALPPWVHADGPEGTLEHLRDDATRERIRRDVEEWRVDGWENIGALTGWENVVIANVETEANEHLEGESVAAIAAERDTTPVDAVCELLLEEELGVSMTLHMLEEADVREILSYERVCVGSDGLFGGKPHPRVYGTYPRILGHYVREGNLLTLEEAVRKMTSLPARAMGLDRKGVLRPGMDADLVVFDPTTVKSRATFEHPRRYPEGIDHVVVNGELAVRNGETTGALPGRAVRK
;
A
#
# COMPACT_ATOMS: atom_id res chain seq x y z
N LEU A 1 18.18 -5.49 -6.65
CA LEU A 1 18.20 -4.04 -6.34
C LEU A 1 19.34 -3.34 -7.07
N ASP A 2 20.59 -3.82 -7.01
CA ASP A 2 21.65 -3.30 -7.90
C ASP A 2 21.28 -3.43 -9.38
N GLU A 3 20.78 -4.60 -9.82
CA GLU A 3 20.28 -4.81 -11.18
C GLU A 3 19.21 -3.79 -11.60
N PHE A 4 18.31 -3.40 -10.68
CA PHE A 4 17.28 -2.40 -10.96
C PHE A 4 17.88 -1.01 -11.21
N VAL A 5 18.91 -0.64 -10.43
CA VAL A 5 19.63 0.62 -10.60
C VAL A 5 20.49 0.59 -11.86
N ASP A 6 21.14 -0.54 -12.15
CA ASP A 6 21.95 -0.72 -13.35
C ASP A 6 21.11 -0.58 -14.62
N ILE A 7 19.90 -1.18 -14.65
CA ILE A 7 18.94 -0.97 -15.75
C ILE A 7 18.61 0.53 -15.92
N GLY A 8 18.33 1.24 -14.83
CA GLY A 8 18.03 2.68 -14.90
C GLY A 8 19.21 3.51 -15.42
N ALA A 9 20.44 3.13 -15.06
CA ALA A 9 21.66 3.79 -15.50
C ALA A 9 21.95 3.52 -16.98
N ASP A 10 21.91 2.25 -17.40
CA ASP A 10 22.23 1.81 -18.74
C ASP A 10 21.21 2.32 -19.77
N GLU A 11 19.93 2.32 -19.42
CA GLU A 11 18.85 2.78 -20.30
C GLU A 11 18.54 4.28 -20.15
N ASN A 12 19.19 4.97 -19.19
CA ASN A 12 18.97 6.39 -18.87
C ASN A 12 17.46 6.71 -18.66
N VAL A 13 16.80 5.87 -17.87
CA VAL A 13 15.38 6.00 -17.52
C VAL A 13 15.18 6.30 -16.04
N PRO A 14 14.21 7.16 -15.67
CA PRO A 14 13.89 7.39 -14.27
C PRO A 14 13.27 6.13 -13.65
N LEU A 15 13.59 5.90 -12.38
CA LEU A 15 13.10 4.77 -11.60
C LEU A 15 12.14 5.25 -10.50
N HIS A 16 11.13 4.44 -10.22
CA HIS A 16 10.19 4.68 -9.13
C HIS A 16 9.99 3.40 -8.32
N LEU A 17 10.28 3.46 -7.02
CA LEU A 17 10.02 2.37 -6.08
C LEU A 17 8.64 2.56 -5.45
N SER A 18 7.70 1.70 -5.83
CA SER A 18 6.38 1.65 -5.20
C SER A 18 6.47 1.13 -3.77
N HIS A 19 5.63 1.71 -2.91
CA HIS A 19 5.38 1.37 -1.51
C HIS A 19 6.65 0.92 -0.79
N PHE A 20 7.64 1.81 -0.74
CA PHE A 20 8.96 1.55 -0.20
C PHE A 20 8.90 1.35 1.32
N LYS A 21 9.45 0.22 1.78
CA LYS A 21 9.34 -0.25 3.17
C LYS A 21 10.43 -1.27 3.49
N VAL A 22 10.67 -1.46 4.79
CA VAL A 22 11.36 -2.64 5.34
C VAL A 22 10.32 -3.46 6.10
N ALA A 23 10.16 -4.73 5.74
CA ALA A 23 9.03 -5.52 6.20
C ALA A 23 9.42 -6.82 6.88
N GLY A 24 8.67 -7.15 7.93
CA GLY A 24 8.88 -8.30 8.80
C GLY A 24 9.86 -8.00 9.95
N PRO A 25 9.70 -8.66 11.11
CA PRO A 25 10.53 -8.43 12.30
C PRO A 25 12.04 -8.53 12.06
N MET A 26 12.46 -9.38 11.11
CA MET A 26 13.88 -9.53 10.76
C MET A 26 14.46 -8.33 10.00
N GLN A 27 13.61 -7.46 9.42
CA GLN A 27 14.04 -6.27 8.67
C GLN A 27 13.85 -4.96 9.43
N HIS A 28 13.13 -4.97 10.55
CA HIS A 28 12.88 -3.76 11.34
C HIS A 28 14.19 -3.10 11.79
N GLY A 29 14.24 -1.77 11.72
CA GLY A 29 15.42 -0.97 12.07
C GLY A 29 16.55 -0.99 11.02
N LYS A 30 16.28 -1.48 9.79
CA LYS A 30 17.27 -1.55 8.69
C LYS A 30 16.98 -0.55 7.57
N VAL A 31 16.30 0.56 7.87
CA VAL A 31 15.98 1.60 6.89
C VAL A 31 17.23 2.14 6.19
N ASP A 32 18.33 2.36 6.93
CA ASP A 32 19.63 2.75 6.38
C ASP A 32 20.08 1.87 5.19
N ARG A 33 19.85 0.55 5.28
CA ARG A 33 20.21 -0.39 4.21
C ARG A 33 19.33 -0.20 2.98
N ALA A 34 18.05 0.10 3.19
CA ALA A 34 17.10 0.33 2.12
C ALA A 34 17.39 1.68 1.44
N THR A 35 17.62 2.74 2.21
CA THR A 35 17.88 4.10 1.69
C THR A 35 19.26 4.20 1.03
N ALA A 36 20.24 3.38 1.41
CA ALA A 36 21.52 3.26 0.72
C ALA A 36 21.38 2.95 -0.78
N LEU A 37 20.30 2.26 -1.20
CA LEU A 37 20.01 2.04 -2.61
C LEU A 37 19.63 3.34 -3.33
N LEU A 38 18.81 4.18 -2.68
CA LEU A 38 18.39 5.47 -3.23
C LEU A 38 19.61 6.37 -3.42
N GLU A 39 20.54 6.34 -2.47
CA GLU A 39 21.81 7.06 -2.55
C GLU A 39 22.72 6.51 -3.65
N ALA A 40 22.90 5.18 -3.73
CA ALA A 40 23.74 4.56 -4.75
C ALA A 40 23.23 4.85 -6.17
N ALA A 41 21.91 4.78 -6.39
CA ALA A 41 21.30 5.17 -7.66
C ALA A 41 21.58 6.64 -8.00
N ARG A 42 21.47 7.53 -7.02
CA ARG A 42 21.79 8.95 -7.17
C ARG A 42 23.25 9.18 -7.55
N GLU A 43 24.18 8.48 -6.90
CA GLU A 43 25.62 8.56 -7.20
C GLU A 43 25.94 8.11 -8.63
N ARG A 44 25.18 7.15 -9.16
CA ARG A 44 25.27 6.66 -10.54
C ARG A 44 24.51 7.55 -11.55
N GLY A 45 23.95 8.67 -11.12
CA GLY A 45 23.21 9.60 -11.99
C GLY A 45 21.80 9.14 -12.36
N VAL A 46 21.27 8.11 -11.71
CA VAL A 46 19.92 7.59 -11.95
C VAL A 46 18.90 8.45 -11.22
N ASP A 47 17.88 8.90 -11.96
CA ASP A 47 16.77 9.63 -11.36
C ASP A 47 15.79 8.67 -10.67
N ILE A 48 16.08 8.34 -9.41
CA ILE A 48 15.24 7.47 -8.59
C ILE A 48 14.34 8.28 -7.65
N THR A 49 13.08 7.83 -7.55
CA THR A 49 12.10 8.28 -6.55
C THR A 49 11.47 7.07 -5.87
N ALA A 50 10.83 7.29 -4.74
CA ALA A 50 10.06 6.26 -4.04
C ALA A 50 8.76 6.86 -3.53
N GLU A 51 7.80 6.03 -3.16
CA GLU A 51 6.61 6.45 -2.42
C GLU A 51 6.32 5.52 -1.25
N GLN A 52 5.69 6.05 -0.20
CA GLN A 52 5.28 5.28 0.97
C GLN A 52 3.90 5.75 1.49
N TYR A 53 3.11 4.82 2.02
CA TYR A 53 1.91 5.09 2.80
C TYR A 53 2.23 5.21 4.31
N PRO A 54 1.51 6.04 5.07
CA PRO A 54 1.83 6.36 6.47
C PRO A 54 1.22 5.38 7.48
N TYR A 55 1.44 4.08 7.31
CA TYR A 55 0.85 3.02 8.13
C TYR A 55 1.82 1.87 8.35
N THR A 56 1.67 1.18 9.48
CA THR A 56 2.48 0.02 9.85
C THR A 56 2.01 -1.31 9.24
N ALA A 57 0.97 -1.27 8.40
CA ALA A 57 0.44 -2.45 7.74
C ALA A 57 0.34 -2.28 6.23
N GLY A 58 0.59 -3.37 5.50
CA GLY A 58 0.34 -3.46 4.07
C GLY A 58 -1.03 -4.05 3.76
N SER A 59 -1.38 -4.10 2.47
CA SER A 59 -2.57 -4.80 1.99
C SER A 59 -2.37 -5.26 0.56
N THR A 60 -2.89 -6.45 0.24
CA THR A 60 -2.85 -7.09 -1.09
C THR A 60 -3.86 -8.23 -1.16
N MET A 61 -3.91 -8.97 -2.27
CA MET A 61 -4.72 -10.19 -2.41
C MET A 61 -4.16 -11.33 -1.57
N LEU A 62 -5.01 -12.11 -0.91
CA LEU A 62 -4.61 -13.26 -0.08
C LEU A 62 -3.84 -14.32 -0.89
N SER A 63 -4.15 -14.44 -2.19
CA SER A 63 -3.45 -15.33 -3.11
C SER A 63 -1.93 -15.11 -3.15
N ALA A 64 -1.43 -13.90 -2.83
CA ALA A 64 0.00 -13.62 -2.72
C ALA A 64 0.71 -14.42 -1.58
N ALA A 65 -0.05 -14.99 -0.65
CA ALA A 65 0.47 -15.90 0.37
C ALA A 65 0.79 -17.31 -0.17
N LEU A 66 0.48 -17.59 -1.44
CA LEU A 66 0.82 -18.83 -2.12
C LEU A 66 2.16 -18.72 -2.87
N PRO A 67 2.89 -19.84 -3.03
CA PRO A 67 4.11 -19.85 -3.84
C PRO A 67 3.85 -19.37 -5.28
N PRO A 68 4.78 -18.61 -5.91
CA PRO A 68 4.57 -18.03 -7.24
C PRO A 68 4.22 -19.04 -8.34
N TRP A 69 4.73 -20.28 -8.23
CA TRP A 69 4.46 -21.34 -9.21
C TRP A 69 2.98 -21.74 -9.26
N VAL A 70 2.21 -21.50 -8.20
CA VAL A 70 0.78 -21.80 -8.15
C VAL A 70 0.00 -20.90 -9.12
N HIS A 71 0.53 -19.72 -9.44
CA HIS A 71 -0.11 -18.75 -10.34
C HIS A 71 0.29 -18.92 -11.82
N ALA A 72 1.16 -19.87 -12.15
CA ALA A 72 1.76 -19.99 -13.48
C ALA A 72 0.72 -20.17 -14.60
N ASP A 73 -0.37 -20.87 -14.30
CA ASP A 73 -1.43 -21.20 -15.25
C ASP A 73 -2.66 -20.28 -15.11
N GLY A 74 -2.50 -19.11 -14.48
CA GLY A 74 -3.56 -18.12 -14.29
C GLY A 74 -4.56 -18.47 -13.18
N PRO A 75 -5.69 -17.73 -13.09
CA PRO A 75 -6.68 -17.89 -12.02
C PRO A 75 -7.31 -19.29 -11.98
N GLU A 76 -7.74 -19.82 -13.12
CA GLU A 76 -8.34 -21.15 -13.20
C GLU A 76 -7.34 -22.24 -12.81
N GLY A 77 -6.09 -22.16 -13.30
CA GLY A 77 -5.02 -23.08 -12.92
C GLY A 77 -4.66 -23.00 -11.43
N THR A 78 -4.68 -21.79 -10.85
CA THR A 78 -4.54 -21.59 -9.39
C THR A 78 -5.63 -22.36 -8.65
N LEU A 79 -6.90 -22.23 -9.06
CA LEU A 79 -8.01 -22.95 -8.43
C LEU A 79 -7.89 -24.48 -8.61
N GLU A 80 -7.42 -24.97 -9.76
CA GLU A 80 -7.16 -26.40 -9.99
C GLU A 80 -6.06 -26.92 -9.06
N HIS A 81 -4.96 -26.19 -8.93
CA HIS A 81 -3.89 -26.48 -7.96
C HIS A 81 -4.41 -26.54 -6.52
N LEU A 82 -5.27 -25.60 -6.14
CA LEU A 82 -5.86 -25.58 -4.80
C LEU A 82 -6.87 -26.70 -4.57
N ARG A 83 -7.40 -27.37 -5.61
CA ARG A 83 -8.28 -28.56 -5.45
C ARG A 83 -7.51 -29.87 -5.33
N ASP A 84 -6.24 -29.90 -5.71
CA ASP A 84 -5.40 -31.09 -5.70
C ASP A 84 -4.63 -31.26 -4.38
N ASP A 85 -4.85 -32.37 -3.68
CA ASP A 85 -4.25 -32.63 -2.36
C ASP A 85 -2.71 -32.70 -2.40
N ALA A 86 -2.14 -33.27 -3.48
CA ALA A 86 -0.69 -33.36 -3.62
C ALA A 86 -0.06 -31.97 -3.81
N THR A 87 -0.76 -31.09 -4.52
CA THR A 87 -0.38 -29.70 -4.71
C THR A 87 -0.52 -28.89 -3.42
N ARG A 88 -1.60 -29.07 -2.65
CA ARG A 88 -1.73 -28.47 -1.30
C ARG A 88 -0.61 -28.88 -0.37
N GLU A 89 -0.25 -30.16 -0.37
CA GLU A 89 0.88 -30.68 0.42
C GLU A 89 2.20 -30.00 0.04
N ARG A 90 2.43 -29.81 -1.28
CA ARG A 90 3.61 -29.08 -1.75
C ARG A 90 3.59 -27.62 -1.30
N ILE A 91 2.45 -26.94 -1.41
CA ILE A 91 2.29 -25.54 -0.95
C ILE A 91 2.65 -25.44 0.53
N ARG A 92 2.13 -26.34 1.37
CA ARG A 92 2.42 -26.36 2.81
C ARG A 92 3.91 -26.51 3.09
N ARG A 93 4.59 -27.45 2.44
CA ARG A 93 6.05 -27.61 2.59
C ARG A 93 6.83 -26.40 2.09
N ASP A 94 6.43 -25.82 0.96
CA ASP A 94 7.10 -24.65 0.40
C ASP A 94 6.99 -23.44 1.35
N VAL A 95 5.85 -23.29 2.01
CA VAL A 95 5.60 -22.26 3.05
C VAL A 95 6.37 -22.55 4.34
N GLU A 96 6.22 -23.75 4.91
CA GLU A 96 6.75 -24.08 6.24
C GLU A 96 8.28 -24.26 6.24
N GLU A 97 8.84 -24.81 5.16
CA GLU A 97 10.27 -25.11 5.05
C GLU A 97 11.05 -24.06 4.24
N TRP A 98 10.42 -22.96 3.81
CA TRP A 98 11.03 -21.88 3.01
C TRP A 98 11.76 -22.40 1.76
N ARG A 99 11.06 -23.13 0.89
CA ARG A 99 11.69 -23.87 -0.23
C ARG A 99 11.80 -23.12 -1.55
N VAL A 100 11.11 -21.99 -1.67
CA VAL A 100 11.07 -21.21 -2.91
C VAL A 100 11.96 -19.98 -2.75
N ASP A 101 13.03 -19.94 -3.54
CA ASP A 101 13.98 -18.84 -3.52
C ASP A 101 13.38 -17.56 -4.13
N GLY A 102 13.77 -16.41 -3.58
CA GLY A 102 13.30 -15.09 -4.03
C GLY A 102 11.81 -14.77 -3.78
N TRP A 103 11.03 -15.67 -3.18
CA TRP A 103 9.64 -15.43 -2.84
C TRP A 103 9.50 -14.81 -1.45
N GLU A 104 8.71 -13.75 -1.35
CA GLU A 104 8.28 -13.17 -0.07
C GLU A 104 7.19 -14.06 0.54
N ASN A 105 7.60 -15.05 1.32
CA ASN A 105 6.68 -15.96 2.03
C ASN A 105 5.97 -15.21 3.17
N ILE A 106 4.82 -14.62 2.85
CA ILE A 106 4.06 -13.71 3.72
C ILE A 106 3.72 -14.33 5.07
N GLY A 107 3.18 -15.55 5.07
CA GLY A 107 2.75 -16.24 6.29
C GLY A 107 3.92 -16.50 7.25
N ALA A 108 5.05 -16.96 6.72
CA ALA A 108 6.25 -17.20 7.52
C ALA A 108 6.96 -15.89 7.95
N LEU A 109 6.92 -14.84 7.12
CA LEU A 109 7.56 -13.56 7.39
C LEU A 109 6.81 -12.72 8.42
N THR A 110 5.48 -12.80 8.41
CA THR A 110 4.58 -11.90 9.17
C THR A 110 3.97 -12.59 10.39
N GLY A 111 3.83 -13.93 10.35
CA GLY A 111 3.00 -14.68 11.29
C GLY A 111 1.52 -14.65 10.86
N TRP A 112 0.85 -15.80 10.86
CA TRP A 112 -0.54 -15.93 10.39
C TRP A 112 -1.56 -15.18 11.28
N GLU A 113 -1.19 -14.86 12.51
CA GLU A 113 -1.94 -13.99 13.41
C GLU A 113 -1.96 -12.52 12.96
N ASN A 114 -0.99 -12.11 12.14
CA ASN A 114 -0.83 -10.76 11.62
C ASN A 114 -1.34 -10.62 10.16
N VAL A 115 -1.87 -11.70 9.59
CA VAL A 115 -2.53 -11.73 8.28
C VAL A 115 -4.04 -11.71 8.51
N VAL A 116 -4.67 -10.56 8.26
CA VAL A 116 -6.08 -10.31 8.57
C VAL A 116 -6.91 -10.21 7.29
N ILE A 117 -8.03 -10.91 7.19
CA ILE A 117 -8.91 -10.86 6.02
C ILE A 117 -9.59 -9.49 5.95
N ALA A 118 -9.44 -8.80 4.82
CA ALA A 118 -9.97 -7.44 4.62
C ALA A 118 -11.24 -7.42 3.75
N ASN A 119 -11.38 -8.35 2.81
CA ASN A 119 -12.55 -8.49 1.95
C ASN A 119 -12.71 -9.94 1.51
N VAL A 120 -13.97 -10.36 1.41
CA VAL A 120 -14.44 -11.56 0.69
C VAL A 120 -15.54 -11.15 -0.30
N GLU A 121 -15.87 -11.99 -1.27
CA GLU A 121 -16.91 -11.73 -2.28
C GLU A 121 -18.28 -12.25 -1.84
N THR A 122 -18.33 -13.36 -1.07
CA THR A 122 -19.58 -14.02 -0.71
C THR A 122 -20.08 -13.66 0.68
N GLU A 123 -21.41 -13.56 0.83
CA GLU A 123 -22.07 -13.35 2.14
C GLU A 123 -21.78 -14.49 3.13
N ALA A 124 -21.48 -15.70 2.64
CA ALA A 124 -21.21 -16.87 3.47
C ALA A 124 -19.97 -16.67 4.36
N ASN A 125 -18.97 -15.94 3.85
CA ASN A 125 -17.69 -15.71 4.52
C ASN A 125 -17.54 -14.28 5.08
N GLU A 126 -18.55 -13.42 5.01
CA GLU A 126 -18.47 -12.01 5.47
C GLU A 126 -18.05 -11.91 6.95
N HIS A 127 -18.42 -12.90 7.76
CA HIS A 127 -18.04 -12.98 9.18
C HIS A 127 -16.53 -13.13 9.40
N LEU A 128 -15.76 -13.58 8.40
CA LEU A 128 -14.31 -13.71 8.46
C LEU A 128 -13.59 -12.37 8.24
N GLU A 129 -14.28 -11.32 7.77
CA GLU A 129 -13.67 -10.00 7.60
C GLU A 129 -13.26 -9.38 8.94
N GLY A 130 -11.96 -9.11 9.10
CA GLY A 130 -11.35 -8.63 10.33
C GLY A 130 -10.75 -9.75 11.18
N GLU A 131 -10.96 -11.01 10.83
CA GLU A 131 -10.33 -12.15 11.49
C GLU A 131 -8.95 -12.44 10.90
N SER A 132 -8.03 -12.93 11.74
CA SER A 132 -6.71 -13.37 11.31
C SER A 132 -6.77 -14.79 10.70
N VAL A 133 -5.89 -15.10 9.76
CA VAL A 133 -5.77 -16.46 9.19
C VAL A 133 -5.55 -17.50 10.30
N ALA A 134 -4.79 -17.17 11.34
CA ALA A 134 -4.62 -18.06 12.50
C ALA A 134 -5.92 -18.32 13.26
N ALA A 135 -6.77 -17.30 13.44
CA ALA A 135 -8.07 -17.45 14.09
C ALA A 135 -9.03 -18.29 13.23
N ILE A 136 -9.06 -18.05 11.92
CA ILE A 136 -9.88 -18.80 10.96
C ILE A 136 -9.45 -20.27 10.93
N ALA A 137 -8.14 -20.55 10.92
CA ALA A 137 -7.62 -21.91 10.97
C ALA A 137 -8.02 -22.63 12.27
N ALA A 138 -7.98 -21.94 13.40
CA ALA A 138 -8.42 -22.48 14.68
C ALA A 138 -9.93 -22.74 14.73
N GLU A 139 -10.75 -21.85 14.17
CA GLU A 139 -12.20 -22.03 14.04
C GLU A 139 -12.55 -23.25 13.18
N ARG A 140 -11.80 -23.47 12.09
CA ARG A 140 -12.01 -24.56 11.12
C ARG A 140 -11.31 -25.87 11.50
N ASP A 141 -10.59 -25.93 12.62
CA ASP A 141 -9.77 -27.08 13.06
C ASP A 141 -8.79 -27.56 11.96
N THR A 142 -8.09 -26.62 11.34
CA THR A 142 -7.17 -26.87 10.22
C THR A 142 -5.86 -26.08 10.37
N THR A 143 -4.93 -26.22 9.42
CA THR A 143 -3.70 -25.44 9.40
C THR A 143 -3.93 -24.06 8.74
N PRO A 144 -3.12 -23.03 9.05
CA PRO A 144 -3.22 -21.74 8.37
C PRO A 144 -3.12 -21.82 6.85
N VAL A 145 -2.23 -22.68 6.32
CA VAL A 145 -2.08 -22.87 4.87
C VAL A 145 -3.33 -23.50 4.27
N ASP A 146 -3.91 -24.49 4.93
CA ASP A 146 -5.13 -25.15 4.45
C ASP A 146 -6.33 -24.20 4.51
N ALA A 147 -6.46 -23.41 5.59
CA ALA A 147 -7.49 -22.36 5.70
C ALA A 147 -7.39 -21.32 4.57
N VAL A 148 -6.17 -20.90 4.21
CA VAL A 148 -5.94 -20.01 3.05
C VAL A 148 -6.36 -20.67 1.75
N CYS A 149 -5.94 -21.92 1.51
CA CYS A 149 -6.30 -22.66 0.30
C CYS A 149 -7.83 -22.82 0.15
N GLU A 150 -8.52 -23.16 1.23
CA GLU A 150 -9.97 -23.35 1.27
C GLU A 150 -10.72 -22.03 1.05
N LEU A 151 -10.35 -20.98 1.78
CA LEU A 151 -10.98 -19.68 1.64
C LEU A 151 -10.81 -19.11 0.22
N LEU A 152 -9.62 -19.28 -0.38
CA LEU A 152 -9.38 -18.89 -1.77
C LEU A 152 -10.21 -19.69 -2.79
N LEU A 153 -10.54 -20.95 -2.51
CA LEU A 153 -11.46 -21.72 -3.35
C LEU A 153 -12.91 -21.28 -3.19
N GLU A 154 -13.35 -21.06 -1.95
CA GLU A 154 -14.71 -20.64 -1.62
C GLU A 154 -15.06 -19.29 -2.28
N GLU A 155 -14.08 -18.39 -2.34
CA GLU A 155 -14.22 -17.01 -2.82
C GLU A 155 -13.72 -16.80 -4.25
N GLU A 156 -13.41 -17.87 -5.00
CA GLU A 156 -12.86 -17.80 -6.37
C GLU A 156 -11.67 -16.83 -6.50
N LEU A 157 -10.74 -16.90 -5.54
CA LEU A 157 -9.56 -16.03 -5.36
C LEU A 157 -9.86 -14.56 -4.99
N GLY A 158 -11.13 -14.19 -4.81
CA GLY A 158 -11.63 -12.85 -4.49
C GLY A 158 -11.39 -12.39 -3.05
N VAL A 159 -10.23 -12.70 -2.48
CA VAL A 159 -9.92 -12.40 -1.06
C VAL A 159 -8.78 -11.41 -0.98
N SER A 160 -8.97 -10.33 -0.21
CA SER A 160 -7.89 -9.40 0.12
C SER A 160 -7.55 -9.46 1.60
N MET A 161 -6.33 -9.05 1.95
CA MET A 161 -5.80 -9.10 3.30
C MET A 161 -5.09 -7.81 3.70
N THR A 162 -5.00 -7.60 5.01
CA THR A 162 -4.11 -6.64 5.68
C THR A 162 -2.97 -7.40 6.34
N LEU A 163 -1.75 -6.86 6.24
CA LEU A 163 -0.51 -7.46 6.74
C LEU A 163 0.16 -6.56 7.76
N HIS A 164 0.09 -6.91 9.05
CA HIS A 164 0.74 -6.16 10.13
C HIS A 164 2.22 -6.55 10.23
N MET A 165 3.05 -5.91 9.39
CA MET A 165 4.43 -6.34 9.16
C MET A 165 5.49 -5.23 9.28
N LEU A 166 5.10 -3.97 9.51
CA LEU A 166 6.02 -2.82 9.53
C LEU A 166 6.10 -2.19 10.92
N GLU A 167 7.19 -1.50 11.19
CA GLU A 167 7.45 -0.80 12.44
C GLU A 167 7.29 0.73 12.28
N GLU A 168 6.67 1.40 13.25
CA GLU A 168 6.40 2.84 13.17
C GLU A 168 7.67 3.67 13.07
N ALA A 169 8.75 3.26 13.75
CA ALA A 169 10.04 3.94 13.64
C ALA A 169 10.57 3.95 12.19
N ASP A 170 10.46 2.81 11.51
CA ASP A 170 10.92 2.66 10.12
C ASP A 170 10.05 3.46 9.14
N VAL A 171 8.73 3.46 9.34
CA VAL A 171 7.79 4.28 8.55
C VAL A 171 8.15 5.76 8.70
N ARG A 172 8.40 6.23 9.92
CA ARG A 172 8.78 7.63 10.18
C ARG A 172 10.09 7.99 9.49
N GLU A 173 11.10 7.14 9.61
CA GLU A 173 12.40 7.38 9.00
C GLU A 173 12.33 7.47 7.47
N ILE A 174 11.60 6.55 6.84
CA ILE A 174 11.38 6.57 5.39
C ILE A 174 10.57 7.80 4.96
N LEU A 175 9.48 8.16 5.68
CA LEU A 175 8.70 9.37 5.39
C LEU A 175 9.54 10.65 5.43
N SER A 176 10.55 10.71 6.31
CA SER A 176 11.47 11.84 6.43
C SER A 176 12.46 11.95 5.27
N TYR A 177 12.67 10.90 4.49
CA TYR A 177 13.65 10.91 3.41
C TYR A 177 13.19 11.77 2.23
N GLU A 178 14.02 12.72 1.78
CA GLU A 178 13.63 13.82 0.88
C GLU A 178 12.89 13.37 -0.40
N ARG A 179 13.32 12.25 -0.99
CA ARG A 179 12.82 11.74 -2.28
C ARG A 179 11.69 10.70 -2.17
N VAL A 180 11.18 10.48 -0.96
CA VAL A 180 10.00 9.65 -0.74
C VAL A 180 8.74 10.53 -0.82
N CYS A 181 7.90 10.24 -1.80
CA CYS A 181 6.57 10.80 -1.98
C CYS A 181 5.56 10.06 -1.10
N VAL A 182 4.32 10.57 -1.04
CA VAL A 182 3.20 9.86 -0.42
C VAL A 182 2.32 9.22 -1.49
N GLY A 183 2.15 7.91 -1.42
CA GLY A 183 1.13 7.16 -2.14
C GLY A 183 0.22 6.43 -1.15
N SER A 184 -1.08 6.33 -1.47
CA SER A 184 -2.02 5.67 -0.56
C SER A 184 -2.00 4.15 -0.66
N ASP A 185 -1.63 3.60 -1.82
CA ASP A 185 -1.68 2.16 -2.11
C ASP A 185 -3.09 1.57 -1.82
N GLY A 186 -4.15 2.36 -2.03
CA GLY A 186 -5.51 1.99 -1.64
C GLY A 186 -6.09 0.85 -2.48
N LEU A 187 -6.55 -0.22 -1.82
CA LEU A 187 -7.38 -1.28 -2.40
C LEU A 187 -8.81 -1.13 -1.86
N PHE A 188 -9.79 -1.06 -2.76
CA PHE A 188 -11.21 -0.91 -2.40
C PHE A 188 -11.88 -2.29 -2.28
N GLY A 189 -12.93 -2.40 -1.46
CA GLY A 189 -13.64 -3.65 -1.16
C GLY A 189 -13.91 -3.79 0.34
N GLY A 190 -14.96 -4.51 0.76
CA GLY A 190 -15.18 -5.00 2.14
C GLY A 190 -14.83 -4.03 3.28
N LYS A 191 -13.96 -4.45 4.20
CA LYS A 191 -13.28 -3.60 5.18
C LYS A 191 -11.86 -3.28 4.69
N PRO A 192 -11.68 -2.27 3.82
CA PRO A 192 -10.38 -2.04 3.21
C PRO A 192 -9.36 -1.54 4.25
N HIS A 193 -8.08 -1.56 3.91
CA HIS A 193 -7.07 -0.90 4.74
C HIS A 193 -7.40 0.61 4.92
N PRO A 194 -7.27 1.21 6.14
CA PRO A 194 -7.63 2.62 6.40
C PRO A 194 -6.87 3.64 5.53
N ARG A 195 -5.76 3.22 4.92
CA ARG A 195 -4.98 4.02 3.95
C ARG A 195 -5.80 4.52 2.76
N VAL A 196 -6.87 3.82 2.38
CA VAL A 196 -7.79 4.24 1.30
C VAL A 196 -8.38 5.62 1.58
N TYR A 197 -8.83 5.87 2.81
CA TYR A 197 -9.55 7.09 3.19
C TYR A 197 -8.68 8.08 3.99
N GLY A 198 -7.59 7.59 4.58
CA GLY A 198 -6.87 8.31 5.62
C GLY A 198 -5.47 8.82 5.25
N THR A 199 -4.86 8.39 4.15
CA THR A 199 -3.42 8.61 3.89
C THR A 199 -2.99 10.07 4.00
N TYR A 200 -3.51 10.96 3.15
CA TYR A 200 -3.07 12.36 3.11
C TYR A 200 -3.44 13.13 4.40
N PRO A 201 -4.66 12.99 4.94
CA PRO A 201 -5.03 13.64 6.21
C PRO A 201 -4.27 13.09 7.43
N ARG A 202 -3.82 11.83 7.39
CA ARG A 202 -2.93 11.25 8.41
C ARG A 202 -1.54 11.88 8.36
N ILE A 203 -0.96 12.11 7.18
CA ILE A 203 0.29 12.88 7.06
C ILE A 203 0.15 14.26 7.72
N LEU A 204 -0.88 15.02 7.32
CA LEU A 204 -1.06 16.40 7.79
C LEU A 204 -1.41 16.48 9.30
N GLY A 205 -2.28 15.61 9.79
CA GLY A 205 -2.68 15.61 11.19
C GLY A 205 -1.65 14.96 12.11
N HIS A 206 -1.34 13.70 11.82
CA HIS A 206 -0.53 12.86 12.70
C HIS A 206 0.96 13.14 12.58
N TYR A 207 1.50 13.19 11.35
CA TYR A 207 2.95 13.32 11.14
C TYR A 207 3.45 14.77 11.14
N VAL A 208 2.63 15.73 10.69
CA VAL A 208 2.98 17.16 10.74
C VAL A 208 2.56 17.79 12.06
N ARG A 209 1.25 17.94 12.32
CA ARG A 209 0.76 18.72 13.48
C ARG A 209 1.07 18.05 14.82
N GLU A 210 0.80 16.76 14.97
CA GLU A 210 0.95 16.05 16.24
C GLU A 210 2.39 15.56 16.46
N GLY A 211 2.98 14.96 15.44
CA GLY A 211 4.28 14.28 15.52
C GLY A 211 5.50 15.14 15.23
N ASN A 212 5.33 16.37 14.71
CA ASN A 212 6.41 17.28 14.28
C ASN A 212 7.50 16.59 13.44
N LEU A 213 7.14 15.59 12.64
CA LEU A 213 8.08 14.81 11.83
C LEU A 213 8.49 15.59 10.57
N LEU A 214 7.52 16.28 9.96
CA LEU A 214 7.68 17.07 8.75
C LEU A 214 7.14 18.47 9.00
N THR A 215 7.70 19.48 8.33
CA THR A 215 7.01 20.78 8.23
C THR A 215 5.79 20.64 7.32
N LEU A 216 4.84 21.57 7.43
CA LEU A 216 3.64 21.56 6.59
C LEU A 216 4.01 21.70 5.11
N GLU A 217 4.96 22.56 4.79
CA GLU A 217 5.43 22.82 3.43
C GLU A 217 6.10 21.58 2.83
N GLU A 218 6.92 20.87 3.61
CA GLU A 218 7.59 19.65 3.16
C GLU A 218 6.58 18.52 2.94
N ALA A 219 5.61 18.36 3.83
CA ALA A 219 4.52 17.41 3.63
C ALA A 219 3.72 17.74 2.37
N VAL A 220 3.35 19.01 2.14
CA VAL A 220 2.67 19.45 0.91
C VAL A 220 3.54 19.15 -0.32
N ARG A 221 4.85 19.43 -0.28
CA ARG A 221 5.79 19.13 -1.37
C ARG A 221 5.78 17.64 -1.74
N LYS A 222 5.87 16.76 -0.73
CA LYS A 222 5.85 15.29 -0.87
C LYS A 222 4.52 14.73 -1.42
N MET A 223 3.43 15.49 -1.30
CA MET A 223 2.09 15.13 -1.77
C MET A 223 1.69 15.85 -3.08
N THR A 224 2.52 16.77 -3.59
CA THR A 224 2.17 17.61 -4.76
C THR A 224 3.31 17.68 -5.78
N SER A 225 4.26 18.60 -5.62
CA SER A 225 5.32 18.86 -6.61
C SER A 225 6.30 17.70 -6.77
N LEU A 226 6.60 16.94 -5.71
CA LEU A 226 7.50 15.79 -5.80
C LEU A 226 6.90 14.66 -6.65
N PRO A 227 5.67 14.15 -6.40
CA PRO A 227 5.07 13.15 -7.27
C PRO A 227 4.75 13.69 -8.66
N ALA A 228 4.38 14.98 -8.81
CA ALA A 228 4.20 15.58 -10.12
C ALA A 228 5.50 15.55 -10.95
N ARG A 229 6.65 15.86 -10.33
CA ARG A 229 7.96 15.79 -10.97
C ARG A 229 8.36 14.34 -11.28
N ALA A 230 8.18 13.42 -10.34
CA ALA A 230 8.46 11.99 -10.53
C ALA A 230 7.66 11.40 -11.71
N MET A 231 6.42 11.83 -11.84
CA MET A 231 5.51 11.38 -12.90
C MET A 231 5.54 12.27 -14.14
N GLY A 232 6.42 13.27 -14.27
CA GLY A 232 6.51 14.13 -15.46
C GLY A 232 5.23 14.93 -15.76
N LEU A 233 4.58 15.46 -14.73
CA LEU A 233 3.33 16.21 -14.81
C LEU A 233 3.58 17.73 -14.74
N ASP A 234 4.09 18.30 -15.84
CA ASP A 234 4.62 19.67 -15.89
C ASP A 234 3.62 20.79 -15.54
N ARG A 235 2.32 20.52 -15.66
CA ARG A 235 1.25 21.48 -15.38
C ARG A 235 0.58 21.30 -14.01
N LYS A 236 1.08 20.38 -13.17
CA LYS A 236 0.46 20.00 -11.89
C LYS A 236 1.42 20.12 -10.71
N GLY A 237 0.87 20.05 -9.50
CA GLY A 237 1.64 19.94 -8.25
C GLY A 237 2.27 21.23 -7.73
N VAL A 238 2.13 22.38 -8.41
CA VAL A 238 2.62 23.68 -7.95
C VAL A 238 1.57 24.76 -8.18
N LEU A 239 1.39 25.64 -7.20
CA LEU A 239 0.52 26.81 -7.32
C LEU A 239 1.25 27.95 -8.03
N ARG A 240 0.96 28.13 -9.32
CA ARG A 240 1.55 29.19 -10.16
C ARG A 240 0.59 29.57 -11.30
N PRO A 241 0.56 30.84 -11.75
CA PRO A 241 -0.17 31.20 -12.96
C PRO A 241 0.19 30.29 -14.15
N GLY A 242 -0.83 29.82 -14.87
CA GLY A 242 -0.67 28.95 -16.04
C GLY A 242 -0.69 27.44 -15.74
N MET A 243 -0.67 27.01 -14.47
CA MET A 243 -0.84 25.62 -14.06
C MET A 243 -2.32 25.19 -14.08
N ASP A 244 -2.57 23.88 -14.06
CA ASP A 244 -3.92 23.36 -13.89
C ASP A 244 -4.42 23.69 -12.47
N ALA A 245 -5.69 24.10 -12.36
CA ALA A 245 -6.29 24.51 -11.10
C ALA A 245 -6.74 23.30 -10.26
N ASP A 246 -5.76 22.47 -9.87
CA ASP A 246 -5.92 21.36 -8.92
C ASP A 246 -5.51 21.85 -7.53
N LEU A 247 -6.50 22.13 -6.67
CA LEU A 247 -6.31 22.83 -5.40
C LEU A 247 -6.98 22.07 -4.26
N VAL A 248 -6.41 22.15 -3.07
CA VAL A 248 -7.03 21.69 -1.83
C VAL A 248 -7.01 22.83 -0.82
N VAL A 249 -8.16 23.11 -0.21
CA VAL A 249 -8.28 24.00 0.95
C VAL A 249 -8.56 23.12 2.16
N PHE A 250 -7.70 23.21 3.17
CA PHE A 250 -7.81 22.45 4.40
C PHE A 250 -7.40 23.30 5.59
N ASP A 251 -7.97 22.99 6.75
CA ASP A 251 -7.60 23.62 8.02
C ASP A 251 -6.45 22.82 8.67
N PRO A 252 -5.23 23.39 8.76
CA PRO A 252 -4.08 22.68 9.33
C PRO A 252 -4.27 22.34 10.81
N THR A 253 -5.16 23.03 11.53
CA THR A 253 -5.42 22.80 12.95
C THR A 253 -6.35 21.63 13.22
N THR A 254 -7.23 21.28 12.26
CA THR A 254 -8.25 20.24 12.44
C THR A 254 -8.09 19.04 11.50
N VAL A 255 -7.33 19.17 10.40
CA VAL A 255 -7.16 18.09 9.41
C VAL A 255 -6.70 16.78 10.06
N LYS A 256 -7.44 15.69 9.83
CA LYS A 256 -7.07 14.37 10.37
C LYS A 256 -7.74 13.23 9.61
N SER A 257 -7.09 12.07 9.62
CA SER A 257 -7.73 10.81 9.26
C SER A 257 -8.69 10.37 10.36
N ARG A 258 -9.88 9.92 9.98
CA ARG A 258 -10.82 9.20 10.86
C ARG A 258 -10.84 7.69 10.61
N ALA A 259 -10.21 7.26 9.53
CA ALA A 259 -10.15 5.86 9.14
C ALA A 259 -9.23 5.10 10.10
N THR A 260 -9.76 4.04 10.71
CA THR A 260 -9.04 3.07 11.55
C THR A 260 -9.19 1.68 10.93
N PHE A 261 -8.48 0.67 11.45
CA PHE A 261 -8.64 -0.71 10.96
C PHE A 261 -10.05 -1.24 11.21
N GLU A 262 -10.66 -0.87 12.33
CA GLU A 262 -12.03 -1.26 12.71
C GLU A 262 -13.10 -0.50 11.90
N HIS A 263 -12.81 0.76 11.56
CA HIS A 263 -13.71 1.64 10.82
C HIS A 263 -13.00 2.33 9.65
N PRO A 264 -12.63 1.57 8.60
CA PRO A 264 -11.75 2.07 7.55
C PRO A 264 -12.44 3.03 6.57
N ARG A 265 -13.76 2.88 6.39
CA ARG A 265 -14.57 3.70 5.47
C ARG A 265 -15.05 5.00 6.12
N ARG A 266 -14.13 5.77 6.71
CA ARG A 266 -14.43 7.07 7.33
C ARG A 266 -13.73 8.20 6.59
N TYR A 267 -14.53 9.09 6.00
CA TYR A 267 -14.03 10.30 5.35
C TYR A 267 -13.25 11.19 6.34
N PRO A 268 -12.23 11.90 5.85
CA PRO A 268 -11.40 12.74 6.70
C PRO A 268 -12.14 13.99 7.18
N GLU A 269 -11.59 14.61 8.23
CA GLU A 269 -12.00 15.93 8.72
C GLU A 269 -11.00 17.00 8.28
N GLY A 270 -11.45 18.27 8.23
CA GLY A 270 -10.61 19.44 7.97
C GLY A 270 -10.23 19.67 6.50
N ILE A 271 -10.85 18.97 5.55
CA ILE A 271 -10.72 19.25 4.10
C ILE A 271 -12.00 19.97 3.63
N ASP A 272 -11.91 21.28 3.40
CA ASP A 272 -13.08 22.11 3.08
C ASP A 272 -13.42 22.08 1.59
N HIS A 273 -12.41 22.23 0.74
CA HIS A 273 -12.59 22.32 -0.71
C HIS A 273 -11.54 21.49 -1.45
N VAL A 274 -11.99 20.82 -2.49
CA VAL A 274 -11.12 20.19 -3.49
C VAL A 274 -11.58 20.69 -4.85
N VAL A 275 -10.65 21.30 -5.57
CA VAL A 275 -10.82 21.81 -6.93
C VAL A 275 -10.00 20.93 -7.85
N VAL A 276 -10.60 20.48 -8.95
CA VAL A 276 -9.92 19.70 -9.99
C VAL A 276 -10.19 20.38 -11.32
N ASN A 277 -9.14 20.73 -12.05
CA ASN A 277 -9.21 21.50 -13.30
C ASN A 277 -10.08 22.77 -13.21
N GLY A 278 -10.10 23.43 -12.05
CA GLY A 278 -10.86 24.67 -11.82
C GLY A 278 -12.32 24.49 -11.38
N GLU A 279 -12.80 23.25 -11.26
CA GLU A 279 -14.16 22.94 -10.81
C GLU A 279 -14.15 22.29 -9.41
N LEU A 280 -15.10 22.68 -8.56
CA LEU A 280 -15.22 22.14 -7.20
C LEU A 280 -15.75 20.70 -7.23
N ALA A 281 -14.89 19.75 -6.90
CA ALA A 281 -15.25 18.34 -6.66
C ALA A 281 -15.72 18.10 -5.22
N VAL A 282 -15.18 18.88 -4.26
CA VAL A 282 -15.63 18.91 -2.86
C VAL A 282 -15.89 20.36 -2.46
N ARG A 283 -17.03 20.62 -1.81
CA ARG A 283 -17.41 21.93 -1.28
C ARG A 283 -17.92 21.79 0.14
N ASN A 284 -17.33 22.53 1.08
CA ASN A 284 -17.67 22.50 2.50
C ASN A 284 -17.62 21.08 3.09
N GLY A 285 -16.62 20.28 2.69
CA GLY A 285 -16.46 18.89 3.13
C GLY A 285 -17.38 17.86 2.43
N GLU A 286 -18.26 18.29 1.53
CA GLU A 286 -19.18 17.39 0.81
C GLU A 286 -18.83 17.27 -0.68
N THR A 287 -18.93 16.07 -1.23
CA THR A 287 -18.73 15.83 -2.67
C THR A 287 -19.84 16.50 -3.49
N THR A 288 -19.48 17.20 -4.55
CA THR A 288 -20.45 17.91 -5.41
C THR A 288 -21.08 17.03 -6.49
N GLY A 289 -20.51 15.85 -6.75
CA GLY A 289 -20.84 14.99 -7.88
C GLY A 289 -20.19 15.39 -9.20
N ALA A 290 -19.44 16.51 -9.24
CA ALA A 290 -18.69 16.91 -10.41
C ALA A 290 -17.53 15.94 -10.68
N LEU A 291 -17.34 15.58 -11.95
CA LEU A 291 -16.26 14.70 -12.41
C LEU A 291 -15.34 15.42 -13.43
N PRO A 292 -14.70 16.56 -13.06
CA PRO A 292 -13.91 17.38 -13.98
C PRO A 292 -12.55 16.76 -14.35
N GLY A 293 -12.25 15.57 -13.83
CA GLY A 293 -11.02 14.83 -14.10
C GLY A 293 -10.85 14.53 -15.59
N ARG A 294 -9.59 14.53 -16.04
CA ARG A 294 -9.22 14.21 -17.42
C ARG A 294 -8.07 13.23 -17.41
N ALA A 295 -8.04 12.33 -18.39
CA ALA A 295 -6.88 11.48 -18.63
C ALA A 295 -5.66 12.37 -18.88
N VAL A 296 -4.61 12.17 -18.11
CA VAL A 296 -3.34 12.87 -18.27
C VAL A 296 -2.51 12.13 -19.30
N ARG A 297 -2.04 12.83 -20.33
CA ARG A 297 -1.20 12.28 -21.40
C ARG A 297 0.18 12.93 -21.34
N LYS A 298 1.22 12.10 -21.42
CA LYS A 298 2.60 12.53 -21.66
C LYS A 298 2.84 12.66 -23.16
#